data_AF-A0A956Q5E3-F1
#
_entry.id   AF-A0A956Q5E3-F1
#
_cell.length_a   1.000
_cell.length_b   1.000
_cell.length_c   1.000
_cell.angle_alpha   90.00
_cell.angle_beta   90.00
_cell.angle_gamma   90.00
#
_symmetry.space_group_name_H-M   'P 1'
#
loop_
_entity.id
_entity.type
_entity.pdbx_description
1 polymer ?
#
loop_
_entity_poly.entity_id
_entity_poly.type
_entity_poly.pdbx_seq_one_letter_code
_entity_poly.pdbx_strand_id
1 'polypeptide(L)'
;MFRWLLLILVLALIITLPLTTWHLKENVTIRAVLVDKTVPDPRFREHKPVTWILNNQKLINKDTGQPFDFEEDYYGFYPLPDDEYEIRSFAPLEYDKYDLIYFVDTYGVYYKEFYEQNPRGDRSPYIYGGTQPYEVEEVKKVLNKDNVFIAEFNSLATPTE
;
A
#
# COMPACT_ATOMS: atom_id res chain seq x y z
N MET A 1 32.80 -25.06 29.86
CA MET A 1 32.79 -25.01 28.39
C MET A 1 31.43 -25.39 27.81
N PHE A 2 30.89 -26.58 28.11
CA PHE A 2 29.59 -27.07 27.59
C PHE A 2 28.38 -26.13 27.86
N ARG A 3 28.27 -25.54 29.06
CA ARG A 3 27.18 -24.60 29.41
C ARG A 3 27.14 -23.36 28.52
N TRP A 4 28.31 -22.84 28.13
CA TRP A 4 28.41 -21.66 27.26
C TRP A 4 28.04 -21.99 25.81
N LEU A 5 28.48 -23.14 25.31
CA LEU A 5 28.08 -23.63 23.98
C LEU A 5 26.56 -23.79 23.87
N LEU A 6 25.92 -24.33 24.91
CA LEU A 6 24.48 -24.53 24.95
C LEU A 6 23.72 -23.18 24.97
N LEU A 7 24.19 -22.21 25.76
CA LEU A 7 23.65 -20.85 25.75
C LEU A 7 23.76 -20.17 24.38
N ILE A 8 24.91 -20.31 23.71
CA ILE A 8 25.13 -19.75 22.37
C ILE A 8 24.17 -20.38 21.35
N LEU A 9 23.98 -21.70 21.41
CA LEU A 9 23.03 -22.42 20.54
C LEU A 9 21.58 -21.95 20.74
N VAL A 10 21.14 -21.80 21.98
CA VAL A 10 19.79 -21.30 22.29
C VAL A 10 19.60 -19.88 21.78
N LEU A 11 20.60 -19.01 22.00
CA LEU A 11 20.53 -17.63 21.52
C LEU A 11 20.49 -17.57 19.99
N ALA A 12 21.31 -18.37 19.31
CA ALA A 12 21.31 -18.50 17.87
C ALA A 12 19.94 -18.99 17.34
N LEU A 13 19.32 -19.96 18.02
CA LEU A 13 18.00 -20.45 17.67
C LEU A 13 16.94 -19.34 17.82
N ILE A 14 16.95 -18.59 18.91
CA ILE A 14 16.00 -17.50 19.15
C ILE A 14 16.14 -16.41 18.08
N ILE A 15 17.38 -16.04 17.73
CA ILE A 15 17.65 -15.01 16.72
C ILE A 15 17.21 -15.48 15.32
N THR A 16 17.39 -16.77 14.99
CA THR A 16 17.05 -17.31 13.67
C THR A 16 15.58 -17.72 13.53
N LEU A 17 14.86 -17.91 14.64
CA LEU A 17 13.47 -18.38 14.64
C LEU A 17 12.51 -17.52 13.79
N PRO A 18 12.53 -16.17 13.84
CA PRO A 18 11.65 -15.36 13.01
C PRO A 18 11.93 -15.55 11.50
N LEU A 19 13.20 -15.70 11.12
CA LEU A 19 13.58 -15.91 9.72
C LEU A 19 13.14 -17.29 9.23
N THR A 20 13.39 -18.34 10.02
CA THR A 20 12.99 -19.70 9.64
C THR A 20 11.49 -19.85 9.57
N THR A 21 10.74 -19.30 10.53
CA THR A 21 9.27 -19.31 10.51
C THR A 21 8.72 -18.53 9.31
N TRP A 22 9.33 -17.40 8.96
CA TRP A 22 8.95 -16.65 7.76
C TRP A 22 9.22 -17.41 6.45
N HIS A 23 10.35 -18.12 6.36
CA HIS A 23 10.68 -18.92 5.19
C HIS A 23 9.74 -20.13 5.00
N LEU A 24 9.23 -20.69 6.10
CA LEU A 24 8.31 -21.82 6.08
C LEU A 24 6.84 -21.41 5.89
N LYS A 25 6.52 -20.11 6.03
CA LYS A 25 5.17 -19.59 5.84
C LYS A 25 4.76 -19.74 4.37
N GLU A 26 3.60 -20.36 4.14
CA GLU A 26 3.02 -20.52 2.81
C GLU A 26 2.52 -19.19 2.24
N ASN A 27 2.53 -19.09 0.91
CA ASN A 27 1.96 -17.96 0.20
C ASN A 27 0.44 -18.07 0.16
N VAL A 28 -0.25 -16.94 0.36
CA VAL A 28 -1.71 -16.82 0.25
C VAL A 28 -2.03 -15.88 -0.90
N THR A 29 -2.68 -16.39 -1.92
CA THR A 29 -3.13 -15.57 -3.05
C THR A 29 -4.40 -14.82 -2.69
N ILE A 30 -4.36 -13.50 -2.79
CA ILE A 30 -5.50 -12.61 -2.53
C ILE A 30 -5.71 -11.65 -3.69
N ARG A 31 -6.95 -11.26 -3.95
CA ARG A 31 -7.24 -10.11 -4.80
C ARG A 31 -7.40 -8.88 -3.91
N ALA A 32 -6.50 -7.92 -4.05
CA ALA A 32 -6.52 -6.68 -3.29
C ALA A 32 -6.69 -5.45 -4.20
N VAL A 33 -7.32 -4.42 -3.66
CA VAL A 33 -7.36 -3.08 -4.26
C VAL A 33 -6.58 -2.15 -3.34
N LEU A 34 -5.51 -1.55 -3.83
CA LEU A 34 -4.76 -0.53 -3.10
C LEU A 34 -5.07 0.84 -3.72
N VAL A 35 -5.35 1.84 -2.91
CA VAL A 35 -5.57 3.22 -3.35
C VAL A 35 -4.61 4.13 -2.61
N ASP A 36 -3.74 4.78 -3.36
CA ASP A 36 -2.78 5.76 -2.84
C ASP A 36 -2.66 6.94 -3.80
N LYS A 37 -3.09 8.11 -3.33
CA LYS A 37 -3.11 9.36 -4.10
C LYS A 37 -2.01 10.32 -3.65
N THR A 38 -1.03 9.84 -2.88
CA THR A 38 -0.01 10.66 -2.20
C THR A 38 1.43 10.27 -2.55
N VAL A 39 1.67 9.83 -3.78
CA VAL A 39 3.00 9.43 -4.24
C VAL A 39 3.62 10.54 -5.11
N PRO A 40 4.21 11.61 -4.53
CA PRO A 40 4.68 12.75 -5.32
C PRO A 40 6.02 12.47 -6.03
N ASP A 41 6.72 11.39 -5.72
CA ASP A 41 8.07 11.16 -6.23
C ASP A 41 8.40 9.67 -6.44
N PRO A 42 9.29 9.35 -7.40
CA PRO A 42 9.57 7.98 -7.82
C PRO A 42 10.35 7.15 -6.78
N ARG A 43 10.59 7.67 -5.57
CA ARG A 43 11.15 6.87 -4.47
C ARG A 43 10.07 6.09 -3.74
N PHE A 44 8.78 6.42 -3.92
CA PHE A 44 7.63 5.74 -3.31
C PHE A 44 7.78 5.58 -1.79
N ARG A 45 8.37 6.59 -1.13
CA ARG A 45 8.83 6.47 0.27
C ARG A 45 7.70 6.09 1.22
N GLU A 46 6.52 6.67 1.01
CA GLU A 46 5.36 6.52 1.89
C GLU A 46 4.46 5.35 1.45
N HIS A 47 4.54 4.93 0.19
CA HIS A 47 3.79 3.80 -0.36
C HIS A 47 4.47 2.43 -0.15
N LYS A 48 5.81 2.36 -0.24
CA LYS A 48 6.61 1.12 -0.06
C LYS A 48 6.30 0.33 1.22
N PRO A 49 6.06 0.95 2.39
CA PRO A 49 5.73 0.20 3.60
C PRO A 49 4.50 -0.69 3.45
N VAL A 50 3.47 -0.27 2.71
CA VAL A 50 2.24 -1.06 2.54
C VAL A 50 2.52 -2.34 1.76
N THR A 51 3.16 -2.23 0.59
CA THR A 51 3.52 -3.42 -0.20
C THR A 51 4.54 -4.30 0.53
N TRP A 52 5.46 -3.72 1.30
CA TRP A 52 6.36 -4.48 2.16
C TRP A 52 5.59 -5.29 3.20
N ILE A 53 4.57 -4.71 3.86
CA ILE A 53 3.73 -5.44 4.83
C ILE A 53 3.01 -6.60 4.12
N LEU A 54 2.38 -6.35 2.97
CA LEU A 54 1.65 -7.38 2.22
C LEU A 54 2.58 -8.54 1.81
N ASN A 55 3.75 -8.22 1.26
CA ASN A 55 4.74 -9.21 0.84
C ASN A 55 5.37 -9.94 2.03
N ASN A 56 5.61 -9.25 3.14
CA ASN A 56 6.08 -9.86 4.38
C ASN A 56 5.03 -10.80 4.99
N GLN A 57 3.74 -10.54 4.75
CA GLN A 57 2.66 -11.46 5.08
C GLN A 57 2.52 -12.63 4.11
N LYS A 58 3.40 -12.75 3.08
CA LYS A 58 3.35 -13.78 2.04
C LYS A 58 2.06 -13.71 1.20
N LEU A 59 1.51 -12.50 1.03
CA LEU A 59 0.36 -12.28 0.18
C LEU A 59 0.82 -12.15 -1.27
N ILE A 60 0.14 -12.87 -2.17
CA ILE A 60 0.41 -12.84 -3.62
C ILE A 60 -0.77 -12.18 -4.31
N ASN A 61 -0.49 -11.23 -5.18
CA ASN A 61 -1.50 -10.56 -5.98
C ASN A 61 -2.13 -11.58 -6.94
N LYS A 62 -3.44 -11.79 -6.81
CA LYS A 62 -4.21 -12.76 -7.62
C LYS A 62 -4.24 -12.41 -9.10
N ASP A 63 -4.19 -11.12 -9.43
CA ASP A 63 -4.35 -10.67 -10.82
C ASP A 63 -3.05 -10.80 -11.61
N THR A 64 -1.88 -10.65 -10.96
CA THR A 64 -0.55 -10.82 -11.59
C THR A 64 0.09 -12.19 -11.31
N GLY A 65 -0.31 -12.86 -10.22
CA GLY A 65 0.33 -14.08 -9.72
C GLY A 65 1.71 -13.83 -9.08
N GLN A 66 2.08 -12.57 -8.83
CA GLN A 66 3.37 -12.15 -8.29
C GLN A 66 3.21 -11.48 -6.91
N PRO A 67 4.30 -11.29 -6.14
CA PRO A 67 4.28 -10.38 -4.99
C PRO A 67 3.79 -8.98 -5.40
N PHE A 68 3.21 -8.24 -4.46
CA PHE A 68 2.72 -6.89 -4.70
C PHE A 68 3.87 -5.95 -5.09
N ASP A 69 3.69 -5.24 -6.20
CA ASP A 69 4.64 -4.25 -6.70
C ASP A 69 4.20 -2.83 -6.32
N PHE A 70 5.08 -2.09 -5.63
CA PHE A 70 4.78 -0.71 -5.23
C PHE A 70 4.79 0.28 -6.39
N GLU A 71 5.37 -0.08 -7.53
CA GLU A 71 5.39 0.78 -8.71
C GLU A 71 4.15 0.57 -9.58
N GLU A 72 3.39 -0.52 -9.37
CA GLU A 72 2.34 -0.93 -10.30
C GLU A 72 0.98 -1.21 -9.63
N ASP A 73 0.96 -1.85 -8.46
CA ASP A 73 -0.25 -2.45 -7.87
C ASP A 73 -1.06 -1.49 -7.00
N TYR A 74 -1.41 -0.30 -7.50
CA TYR A 74 -2.30 0.64 -6.82
C TYR A 74 -3.15 1.49 -7.79
N TYR A 75 -4.09 2.25 -7.24
CA TYR A 75 -4.82 3.30 -7.94
C TYR A 75 -4.44 4.65 -7.35
N GLY A 76 -4.22 5.63 -8.20
CA GLY A 76 -3.94 7.00 -7.79
C GLY A 76 -2.88 7.69 -8.63
N PHE A 77 -1.93 8.34 -7.96
CA PHE A 77 -0.95 9.23 -8.60
C PHE A 77 0.37 8.52 -8.84
N TYR A 78 0.86 8.52 -10.09
CA TYR A 78 2.09 7.85 -10.49
C TYR A 78 3.11 8.88 -10.99
N PRO A 79 4.20 9.10 -10.26
CA PRO A 79 5.25 10.01 -10.69
C PRO A 79 6.08 9.37 -11.82
N LEU A 80 6.28 10.10 -12.92
CA LEU A 80 7.09 9.71 -14.07
C LEU A 80 8.37 10.58 -14.13
N PRO A 81 9.35 10.22 -14.99
CA PRO A 81 10.49 11.10 -15.26
C PRO A 81 10.06 12.47 -15.80
N ASP A 82 10.98 13.44 -15.74
CA ASP A 82 10.82 14.79 -16.32
C ASP A 82 9.62 15.59 -15.77
N ASP A 83 9.30 15.41 -14.49
CA ASP A 83 8.17 16.05 -13.79
C ASP A 83 6.81 15.78 -14.46
N GLU A 84 6.67 14.62 -15.12
CA GLU A 84 5.41 14.11 -15.64
C GLU A 84 4.74 13.16 -14.64
N TYR A 85 3.43 12.94 -14.78
CA TYR A 85 2.70 11.98 -13.96
C TYR A 85 1.56 11.32 -14.73
N GLU A 86 1.20 10.12 -14.28
CA GLU A 86 0.00 9.41 -14.71
C GLU A 86 -1.00 9.34 -13.55
N ILE A 87 -2.29 9.39 -13.85
CA ILE A 87 -3.34 9.08 -12.87
C ILE A 87 -3.99 7.76 -13.28
N ARG A 88 -3.77 6.71 -12.49
CA ARG A 88 -4.50 5.45 -12.64
C ARG A 88 -5.81 5.55 -11.88
N SER A 89 -6.87 5.81 -12.64
CA SER A 89 -8.22 6.00 -12.11
C SER A 89 -8.77 4.70 -11.50
N PHE A 90 -9.51 4.84 -10.41
CA PHE A 90 -10.12 3.72 -9.72
C PHE A 90 -11.10 2.97 -10.63
N ALA A 91 -10.85 1.69 -10.86
CA ALA A 91 -11.68 0.87 -11.72
C ALA A 91 -12.97 0.42 -11.01
N PRO A 92 -14.08 0.21 -11.74
CA PRO A 92 -15.28 -0.41 -11.18
C PRO A 92 -14.97 -1.76 -10.54
N LEU A 93 -15.56 -2.01 -9.37
CA LEU A 93 -15.31 -3.24 -8.63
C LEU A 93 -16.40 -4.28 -8.91
N GLU A 94 -15.97 -5.51 -9.13
CA GLU A 94 -16.85 -6.66 -9.27
C GLU A 94 -17.17 -7.33 -7.91
N TYR A 95 -18.44 -7.67 -7.69
CA TYR A 95 -18.93 -8.29 -6.45
C TYR A 95 -18.26 -9.63 -6.12
N ASP A 96 -18.05 -9.92 -4.83
CA ASP A 96 -17.45 -11.15 -4.28
C ASP A 96 -16.06 -11.53 -4.86
N LYS A 97 -15.34 -10.56 -5.44
CA LYS A 97 -14.04 -10.82 -6.07
C LYS A 97 -12.82 -10.45 -5.22
N TYR A 98 -12.98 -9.60 -4.22
CA TYR A 98 -11.87 -8.94 -3.50
C TYR A 98 -11.80 -9.40 -2.05
N ASP A 99 -10.59 -9.75 -1.60
CA ASP A 99 -10.31 -10.15 -0.23
C ASP A 99 -9.90 -8.94 0.64
N LEU A 100 -9.28 -7.93 0.01
CA LEU A 100 -8.78 -6.71 0.66
C LEU A 100 -9.06 -5.48 -0.19
N ILE A 101 -9.58 -4.43 0.45
CA ILE A 101 -9.70 -3.09 -0.12
C ILE A 101 -9.00 -2.14 0.83
N TYR A 102 -7.94 -1.49 0.37
CA TYR A 102 -7.03 -0.71 1.20
C TYR A 102 -6.84 0.69 0.64
N PHE A 103 -7.42 1.66 1.30
CA PHE A 103 -7.22 3.07 1.04
C PHE A 103 -6.06 3.51 1.94
N VAL A 104 -4.87 3.60 1.38
CA VAL A 104 -3.63 3.86 2.11
C VAL A 104 -3.58 5.33 2.52
N ASP A 105 -3.60 6.20 1.53
CA ASP A 105 -3.69 7.64 1.74
C ASP A 105 -4.32 8.26 0.50
N THR A 106 -5.35 9.08 0.73
CA THR A 106 -6.08 9.73 -0.36
C THR A 106 -6.02 11.23 -0.27
N TYR A 107 -5.17 11.80 0.60
CA TYR A 107 -5.07 13.25 0.78
C TYR A 107 -4.74 13.99 -0.52
N GLY A 108 -3.79 13.46 -1.29
CA GLY A 108 -3.42 14.00 -2.59
C GLY A 108 -1.97 14.49 -2.69
N VAL A 109 -1.54 14.70 -3.93
CA VAL A 109 -0.26 15.32 -4.30
C VAL A 109 -0.46 16.80 -4.56
N TYR A 110 0.42 17.63 -4.00
CA TYR A 110 0.38 19.08 -4.15
C TYR A 110 1.38 19.63 -5.16
N TYR A 111 1.05 20.76 -5.79
CA TYR A 111 1.88 21.36 -6.84
C TYR A 111 3.33 21.55 -6.40
N LYS A 112 3.54 22.12 -5.21
CA LYS A 112 4.89 22.34 -4.68
C LYS A 112 5.58 21.07 -4.22
N GLU A 113 4.85 20.03 -3.87
CA GLU A 113 5.45 18.74 -3.49
C GLU A 113 5.95 17.98 -4.72
N PHE A 114 5.29 18.16 -5.85
CA PHE A 114 5.60 17.49 -7.10
C PHE A 114 6.63 18.26 -7.96
N TYR A 115 6.38 19.55 -8.22
CA TYR A 115 7.22 20.37 -9.13
C TYR A 115 8.34 21.15 -8.42
N GLU A 116 8.28 21.27 -7.09
CA GLU A 116 9.24 22.06 -6.31
C GLU A 116 9.82 21.24 -5.15
N GLN A 117 10.82 21.78 -4.46
CA GLN A 117 11.22 21.24 -3.17
C GLN A 117 10.37 21.90 -2.08
N ASN A 118 9.45 21.14 -1.49
CA ASN A 118 8.61 21.62 -0.38
C ASN A 118 8.97 21.01 0.99
N PRO A 119 10.22 21.14 1.49
CA PRO A 119 10.63 20.51 2.75
C PRO A 119 9.94 21.11 3.98
N ARG A 120 9.26 22.26 3.82
CA ARG A 120 8.53 22.95 4.89
C ARG A 120 7.03 22.65 4.91
N GLY A 121 6.50 21.94 3.91
CA GLY A 121 5.07 21.68 3.80
C GLY A 121 4.26 22.95 3.56
N ASP A 122 4.81 23.92 2.82
CA ASP A 122 4.11 25.14 2.46
C ASP A 122 2.84 24.81 1.67
N ARG A 123 1.75 25.51 1.96
CA ARG A 123 0.48 25.33 1.25
C ARG A 123 0.65 25.64 -0.24
N SER A 124 0.11 24.76 -1.08
CA SER A 124 -0.06 24.99 -2.50
C SER A 124 -1.39 24.40 -2.98
N PRO A 125 -1.83 24.66 -4.22
CA PRO A 125 -2.95 23.93 -4.80
C PRO A 125 -2.61 22.45 -4.93
N TYR A 126 -3.59 21.57 -4.71
CA TYR A 126 -3.42 20.14 -4.98
C TYR A 126 -3.56 19.86 -6.49
N ILE A 127 -2.85 18.84 -6.98
CA ILE A 127 -2.91 18.35 -8.37
C ILE A 127 -4.01 17.28 -8.48
N TYR A 128 -3.94 16.28 -7.63
CA TYR A 128 -4.85 15.14 -7.59
C TYR A 128 -4.92 14.58 -6.18
N GLY A 129 -6.09 14.14 -5.74
CA GLY A 129 -6.33 13.71 -4.38
C GLY A 129 -7.81 13.62 -4.06
N GLY A 130 -8.09 13.40 -2.77
CA GLY A 130 -9.42 13.16 -2.23
C GLY A 130 -9.97 11.80 -2.62
N THR A 131 -10.50 11.06 -1.64
CA THR A 131 -11.45 9.99 -1.96
C THR A 131 -12.67 10.61 -2.66
N GLN A 132 -13.09 10.00 -3.76
CA GLN A 132 -14.17 10.46 -4.60
C GLN A 132 -15.47 9.72 -4.25
N PRO A 133 -16.65 10.34 -4.37
CA PRO A 133 -17.92 9.68 -4.04
C PRO A 133 -18.14 8.37 -4.79
N TYR A 134 -17.75 8.30 -6.06
CA TYR A 134 -17.91 7.07 -6.86
C TYR A 134 -17.04 5.91 -6.33
N GLU A 135 -15.84 6.19 -5.82
CA GLU A 135 -14.96 5.17 -5.23
C GLU A 135 -15.60 4.57 -3.99
N VAL A 136 -16.21 5.42 -3.15
CA VAL A 136 -16.98 4.99 -1.98
C VAL A 136 -18.17 4.13 -2.38
N GLU A 137 -18.91 4.51 -3.42
CA GLU A 137 -20.04 3.72 -3.93
C GLU A 137 -19.60 2.38 -4.52
N GLU A 138 -18.49 2.31 -5.25
CA GLU A 138 -17.91 1.05 -5.74
C GLU A 138 -17.48 0.13 -4.59
N VAL A 139 -16.82 0.67 -3.56
CA VAL A 139 -16.45 -0.10 -2.37
C VAL A 139 -17.70 -0.62 -1.68
N LYS A 140 -18.70 0.22 -1.41
CA LYS A 140 -19.97 -0.20 -0.78
C LYS A 140 -20.66 -1.33 -1.52
N LYS A 141 -20.60 -1.36 -2.86
CA LYS A 141 -21.20 -2.43 -3.66
C LYS A 141 -20.59 -3.79 -3.35
N VAL A 142 -19.29 -3.85 -3.09
CA VAL A 142 -18.56 -5.11 -2.93
C VAL A 142 -18.29 -5.50 -1.48
N LEU A 143 -18.48 -4.59 -0.51
CA LEU A 143 -18.32 -4.89 0.91
C LEU A 143 -19.23 -6.02 1.36
N ASN A 144 -18.65 -7.03 2.00
CA ASN A 144 -19.36 -8.17 2.57
C ASN A 144 -18.62 -8.68 3.82
N LYS A 145 -19.03 -9.82 4.37
CA LYS A 145 -18.42 -10.41 5.57
C LYS A 145 -17.07 -11.11 5.32
N ASP A 146 -16.74 -11.35 4.06
CA ASP A 146 -15.62 -12.17 3.61
C ASP A 146 -14.46 -11.29 3.10
N ASN A 147 -14.63 -9.97 3.06
CA ASN A 147 -13.58 -9.01 2.72
C ASN A 147 -13.20 -8.08 3.86
N VAL A 148 -11.98 -7.55 3.78
CA VAL A 148 -11.45 -6.57 4.72
C VAL A 148 -11.34 -5.22 4.04
N PHE A 149 -11.92 -4.19 4.66
CA PHE A 149 -11.71 -2.80 4.28
C PHE A 149 -10.82 -2.10 5.29
N ILE A 150 -9.75 -1.49 4.80
CA ILE A 150 -8.83 -0.67 5.59
C ILE A 150 -8.79 0.71 4.95
N ALA A 151 -8.98 1.74 5.77
CA ALA A 151 -8.77 3.12 5.37
C ALA A 151 -7.81 3.75 6.36
N GLU A 152 -6.68 4.21 5.84
CA GLU A 152 -5.60 4.86 6.57
C GLU A 152 -5.66 6.39 6.39
N PHE A 153 -4.66 7.05 6.97
CA PHE A 153 -4.45 8.50 7.06
C PHE A 153 -5.27 9.35 6.08
N ASN A 154 -6.06 10.29 6.60
CA ASN A 154 -6.84 11.27 5.83
C ASN A 154 -7.70 10.73 4.69
N SER A 155 -8.21 9.49 4.79
CA SER A 155 -9.18 8.93 3.83
C SER A 155 -10.59 9.56 3.88
N LEU A 156 -10.87 10.36 4.91
CA LEU A 156 -12.19 10.99 5.16
C LEU A 156 -12.11 12.51 5.41
N ALA A 157 -10.92 13.10 5.27
CA ALA A 157 -10.68 14.53 5.51
C ALA A 157 -10.45 15.27 4.19
N THR A 158 -10.80 16.57 4.15
CA THR A 158 -10.60 17.45 2.99
C THR A 158 -9.19 17.23 2.41
N PRO A 159 -9.04 16.95 1.10
CA PRO A 159 -9.92 17.28 -0.04
C PRO A 159 -10.87 16.16 -0.50
N THR A 160 -11.34 15.27 0.39
CA THR A 160 -12.50 14.42 0.07
C THR A 160 -13.71 15.28 -0.33
N GLU A 161 -14.39 14.91 -1.41
CA GLU A 161 -15.66 15.50 -1.87
C GLU A 161 -16.84 14.56 -1.62
#